data_AF-A0A6L4Z2N5-F1
#
_entry.id   AF-A0A6L4Z2N5-F1
#
_cell.length_a   1.000
_cell.length_b   1.000
_cell.length_c   1.000
_cell.angle_alpha   90.00
_cell.angle_beta   90.00
_cell.angle_gamma   90.00
#
_symmetry.space_group_name_H-M   'P 1'
#
loop_
_entity.id
_entity.type
_entity.pdbx_description
1 polymer ?
#
loop_
_entity_poly.entity_id
_entity_poly.type
_entity_poly.pdbx_seq_one_letter_code
_entity_poly.pdbx_strand_id
1 'polypeptide(L)'
;CILLIFLPITLREDPFFFVAPSPWEPPKTLESHWSFQRDALLSRLKSEEGKHLVVVGYLPKHNAHNEWVYNEADIDNAKVVWARNMKATQNYELIKYFYDRKVWFLQIDDGPNLLFAPYPITTCP
;
A
#
# COMPACT_ATOMS: atom_id res chain seq x y z
N CYS A 1 8.75 12.12 -51.56
CA CYS A 1 7.55 11.54 -50.92
C CYS A 1 8.01 10.36 -50.09
N ILE A 2 7.95 10.30 -48.76
CA ILE A 2 7.20 11.05 -47.75
C ILE A 2 8.13 11.36 -46.59
N LEU A 3 8.02 12.59 -46.08
CA LEU A 3 8.74 13.19 -44.97
C LEU A 3 7.82 13.13 -43.74
N LEU A 4 8.26 12.62 -42.59
CA LEU A 4 7.77 12.95 -41.21
C LEU A 4 8.81 12.39 -40.21
N ILE A 5 9.86 13.13 -39.87
CA ILE A 5 10.01 13.94 -38.63
C ILE A 5 9.49 13.23 -37.38
N PHE A 6 10.39 12.56 -36.66
CA PHE A 6 10.25 12.33 -35.22
C PHE A 6 11.21 13.27 -34.49
N LEU A 7 10.66 14.23 -33.76
CA LEU A 7 11.40 15.06 -32.81
C LEU A 7 11.81 14.21 -31.60
N PRO A 8 12.97 14.47 -30.97
CA PRO A 8 13.44 13.70 -29.83
C PRO A 8 12.64 14.11 -28.59
N ILE A 9 11.83 13.20 -28.04
CA ILE A 9 11.28 13.37 -26.70
C ILE A 9 12.44 13.06 -25.74
N THR A 10 12.95 14.11 -25.11
CA THR A 10 13.94 14.05 -24.04
C THR A 10 13.39 13.18 -22.90
N LEU A 11 13.93 11.97 -22.76
CA LEU A 11 13.67 11.10 -21.62
C LEU A 11 14.26 11.76 -20.37
N ARG A 12 13.41 12.39 -19.56
CA ARG A 12 13.70 12.62 -18.14
C ARG A 12 13.30 11.33 -17.44
N GLU A 13 14.30 10.50 -17.15
CA GLU A 13 14.10 9.29 -16.38
C GLU A 13 13.73 9.66 -14.95
N ASP A 14 12.45 9.47 -14.61
CA ASP A 14 11.93 9.58 -13.24
C ASP A 14 12.03 8.18 -12.62
N PRO A 15 12.74 7.96 -11.50
CA PRO A 15 13.10 6.63 -11.01
C PRO A 15 11.93 5.88 -10.32
N PHE A 16 10.68 6.29 -10.50
CA PHE A 16 9.53 5.76 -9.75
C PHE A 16 8.41 5.14 -10.59
N PHE A 17 8.58 4.91 -11.90
CA PHE A 17 7.55 4.30 -12.76
C PHE A 17 7.77 2.82 -13.09
N PHE A 18 8.13 1.99 -12.10
CA PHE A 18 7.77 0.58 -12.14
C PHE A 18 6.41 0.39 -11.47
N VAL A 19 5.34 0.66 -12.22
CA VAL A 19 4.00 0.14 -11.87
C VAL A 19 4.01 -1.33 -12.23
N ALA A 20 4.53 -2.18 -11.33
CA ALA A 20 4.09 -3.56 -11.34
C ALA A 20 2.56 -3.55 -11.18
N PRO A 21 1.78 -4.33 -11.95
CA PRO A 21 0.35 -4.42 -11.71
C PRO A 21 0.17 -4.81 -10.25
N SER A 22 -0.65 -4.04 -9.51
CA SER A 22 -0.91 -4.37 -8.11
C SER A 22 -1.39 -5.82 -8.06
N PRO A 23 -0.84 -6.67 -7.18
CA PRO A 23 -1.29 -8.05 -7.03
C PRO A 23 -2.76 -8.16 -6.61
N TRP A 24 -3.43 -7.03 -6.35
CA TRP A 24 -4.79 -6.91 -5.90
C TRP A 24 -5.48 -5.77 -6.62
N GLU A 25 -6.58 -6.06 -7.33
CA GLU A 25 -7.53 -5.04 -7.77
C GLU A 25 -8.78 -5.12 -6.88
N PRO A 26 -9.19 -4.03 -6.18
CA PRO A 26 -10.46 -4.00 -5.49
C PRO A 26 -11.64 -4.07 -6.49
N PRO A 27 -12.84 -4.50 -6.05
CA PRO A 27 -14.05 -4.36 -6.85
C PRO A 27 -14.24 -2.91 -7.31
N LYS A 28 -14.29 -2.70 -8.64
CA LYS A 28 -14.35 -1.36 -9.28
C LYS A 28 -15.75 -0.72 -9.30
N THR A 29 -16.65 -1.12 -8.40
CA THR A 29 -17.99 -0.49 -8.34
C THR A 29 -17.88 0.90 -7.70
N LEU A 30 -18.64 1.86 -8.22
CA LEU A 30 -18.74 3.24 -7.72
C LEU A 30 -19.18 3.31 -6.24
N GLU A 31 -19.69 2.21 -5.70
CA GLU A 31 -20.15 2.04 -4.31
C GLU A 31 -19.28 1.11 -3.47
N SER A 32 -18.02 0.87 -3.85
CA SER A 32 -17.10 0.11 -3.03
C SER A 32 -16.69 0.94 -1.79
N HIS A 33 -17.53 0.94 -0.75
CA HIS A 33 -17.25 1.57 0.54
C HIS A 33 -15.91 1.06 1.10
N TRP A 34 -15.10 1.95 1.68
CA TRP A 34 -13.74 1.66 2.16
C TRP A 34 -13.70 0.45 3.11
N SER A 35 -14.77 0.22 3.88
CA SER A 35 -14.89 -0.92 4.78
C SER A 35 -14.92 -2.26 4.04
N PHE A 36 -15.60 -2.35 2.89
CA PHE A 36 -15.62 -3.57 2.07
C PHE A 36 -14.26 -3.85 1.44
N GLN A 37 -13.55 -2.82 1.00
CA GLN A 37 -12.20 -2.95 0.45
C GLN A 37 -11.23 -3.46 1.52
N ARG A 38 -11.32 -2.90 2.73
CA ARG A 38 -10.56 -3.35 3.89
C ARG A 38 -10.90 -4.80 4.24
N ASP A 39 -12.16 -5.16 4.37
CA ASP A 39 -12.56 -6.54 4.72
C ASP A 39 -12.11 -7.56 3.66
N ALA A 40 -12.17 -7.21 2.38
CA ALA A 40 -11.64 -8.03 1.30
C ALA A 40 -10.12 -8.24 1.42
N LEU A 41 -9.36 -7.17 1.68
CA LEU A 41 -7.91 -7.25 1.85
C LEU A 41 -7.54 -8.03 3.13
N LEU A 42 -8.26 -7.82 4.23
CA LEU A 42 -8.08 -8.59 5.47
C LEU A 42 -8.32 -10.08 5.23
N SER A 43 -9.40 -10.43 4.53
CA SER A 43 -9.76 -11.83 4.23
C SER A 43 -8.67 -12.51 3.40
N ARG A 44 -8.15 -11.82 2.39
CA ARG A 44 -7.01 -12.28 1.60
C ARG A 44 -5.78 -12.53 2.48
N LEU A 45 -5.35 -11.54 3.26
CA LEU A 45 -4.16 -11.68 4.12
C LEU A 45 -4.34 -12.76 5.20
N LYS A 46 -5.56 -12.99 5.69
CA LYS A 46 -5.87 -14.11 6.59
C LYS A 46 -5.75 -15.47 5.89
N SER A 47 -5.94 -15.54 4.58
CA SER A 47 -5.78 -16.77 3.80
C SER A 47 -4.32 -17.05 3.39
N GLU A 48 -3.48 -16.02 3.31
CA GLU A 48 -2.06 -16.17 2.97
C GLU A 48 -1.25 -16.76 4.13
N GLU A 49 -0.10 -17.38 3.81
CA GLU A 49 0.81 -17.93 4.83
C GLU A 49 1.63 -16.85 5.53
N GLY A 50 1.87 -17.07 6.82
CA GLY A 50 2.67 -16.20 7.68
C GLY A 50 1.86 -15.10 8.35
N LYS A 51 2.59 -14.15 8.96
CA LYS A 51 2.03 -12.94 9.55
C LYS A 51 2.29 -11.74 8.64
N HIS A 52 1.41 -10.75 8.73
CA HIS A 52 1.46 -9.57 7.86
C HIS A 52 1.44 -8.29 8.69
N LEU A 53 2.21 -7.30 8.24
CA LEU A 53 2.16 -5.91 8.69
C LEU A 53 1.79 -5.04 7.49
N VAL A 54 0.70 -4.27 7.59
CA VAL A 54 0.26 -3.34 6.56
C VAL A 54 0.49 -1.91 7.05
N VAL A 55 1.40 -1.21 6.40
CA VAL A 55 1.66 0.21 6.64
C VAL A 55 0.78 1.04 5.71
N VAL A 56 -0.10 1.84 6.30
CA VAL A 56 -1.16 2.58 5.61
C VAL A 56 -0.76 4.04 5.44
N GLY A 57 -0.49 4.45 4.19
CA GLY A 57 -0.26 5.83 3.80
C GLY A 57 -1.53 6.48 3.26
N TYR A 58 -1.87 7.66 3.74
CA TYR A 58 -2.99 8.43 3.22
C TYR A 58 -2.48 9.62 2.39
N LEU A 59 -3.08 9.86 1.22
CA LEU A 59 -2.77 11.05 0.42
C LEU A 59 -3.37 12.32 1.06
N PRO A 60 -2.82 13.52 0.78
CA PRO A 60 -3.16 14.76 1.50
C PRO A 60 -4.64 15.17 1.50
N LYS A 61 -5.45 14.67 0.56
CA LYS A 61 -6.87 15.02 0.47
C LYS A 61 -7.81 14.02 1.17
N HIS A 62 -7.29 12.87 1.64
CA HIS A 62 -8.09 11.76 2.16
C HIS A 62 -9.16 12.17 3.20
N ASN A 63 -10.35 11.57 3.09
CA ASN A 63 -11.36 11.62 4.14
C ASN A 63 -10.86 10.91 5.42
N ALA A 64 -10.67 11.67 6.50
CA ALA A 64 -10.23 11.16 7.81
C ALA A 64 -11.21 10.16 8.46
N HIS A 65 -12.46 10.09 8.00
CA HIS A 65 -13.46 9.13 8.50
C HIS A 65 -13.29 7.71 7.94
N ASN A 66 -12.42 7.50 6.95
CA ASN A 66 -12.11 6.18 6.41
C ASN A 66 -11.05 5.51 7.29
N GLU A 67 -11.48 4.89 8.39
CA GLU A 67 -10.61 4.29 9.40
C GLU A 67 -10.07 2.91 8.98
N TRP A 68 -8.93 2.88 8.28
CA TRP A 68 -8.29 1.61 7.89
C TRP A 68 -7.47 0.95 9.00
N VAL A 69 -7.11 1.71 10.04
CA VAL A 69 -6.14 1.29 11.05
C VAL A 69 -6.87 0.88 12.32
N TYR A 70 -7.27 -0.39 12.38
CA TYR A 70 -7.74 -1.02 13.61
C TYR A 70 -7.21 -2.46 13.68
N ASN A 71 -6.80 -2.87 14.87
CA ASN A 71 -6.15 -4.16 15.14
C ASN A 71 -6.99 -5.03 16.07
N GLU A 72 -6.69 -6.33 16.06
CA GLU A 72 -7.16 -7.26 17.10
C GLU A 72 -6.54 -6.85 18.45
N ALA A 73 -7.20 -7.21 19.57
CA ALA A 73 -6.76 -6.78 20.90
C ALA A 73 -5.37 -7.34 21.28
N ASP A 74 -5.07 -8.57 20.87
CA ASP A 74 -3.75 -9.19 21.00
C ASP A 74 -2.92 -8.92 19.73
N ILE A 75 -2.37 -7.72 19.64
CA ILE A 75 -1.65 -7.22 18.44
C ILE A 75 -0.42 -8.07 18.14
N ASP A 76 0.29 -8.54 19.16
CA ASP A 76 1.55 -9.29 18.99
C ASP A 76 1.31 -10.65 18.34
N ASN A 77 0.19 -11.31 18.66
CA ASN A 77 -0.19 -12.60 18.07
C ASN A 77 -1.14 -12.48 16.87
N ALA A 78 -1.73 -11.31 16.62
CA ALA A 78 -2.63 -11.08 15.48
C ALA A 78 -1.98 -11.52 14.17
N LYS A 79 -2.73 -12.15 13.26
CA LYS A 79 -2.17 -12.55 11.94
C LYS A 79 -1.88 -11.35 11.05
N VAL A 80 -2.69 -10.30 11.14
CA VAL A 80 -2.56 -9.07 10.35
C VAL A 80 -2.56 -7.88 11.29
N VAL A 81 -1.51 -7.06 11.22
CA VAL A 81 -1.39 -5.80 11.94
C VAL A 81 -1.44 -4.64 10.95
N TRP A 82 -2.20 -3.62 11.27
CA TRP A 82 -2.36 -2.39 10.51
C TRP A 82 -1.71 -1.25 11.29
N ALA A 83 -0.91 -0.44 10.61
CA ALA A 83 -0.25 0.70 11.21
C ALA A 83 -0.31 1.90 10.25
N ARG A 84 -0.46 3.10 10.79
CA ARG A 84 -0.36 4.32 10.00
C ARG A 84 1.11 4.53 9.59
N ASN A 85 1.33 4.97 8.34
CA ASN A 85 2.62 5.39 7.86
C ASN A 85 3.15 6.58 8.70
N MET A 86 4.35 6.44 9.25
CA MET A 86 5.04 7.48 10.03
C MET A 86 6.31 7.95 9.32
N LYS A 87 7.18 8.67 10.04
CA LYS A 87 8.54 8.98 9.55
C LYS A 87 9.33 7.69 9.36
N ALA A 88 10.29 7.71 8.43
CA ALA A 88 11.10 6.55 8.09
C ALA A 88 11.75 5.86 9.31
N THR A 89 12.28 6.62 10.27
CA THR A 89 12.87 6.08 11.50
C THR A 89 11.84 5.36 12.38
N GLN A 90 10.61 5.86 12.46
CA GLN A 90 9.56 5.23 13.26
C GLN A 90 9.02 3.97 12.58
N ASN A 91 8.86 4.01 11.25
CA ASN A 91 8.49 2.82 10.49
C ASN A 91 9.57 1.74 10.57
N TYR A 92 10.85 2.13 10.59
CA TYR A 92 11.95 1.20 10.79
C TYR A 92 11.84 0.47 12.14
N GLU A 93 11.64 1.20 13.24
CA GLU A 93 11.45 0.58 14.56
C GLU A 93 10.21 -0.32 14.61
N LEU A 94 9.11 0.07 13.95
CA LEU A 94 7.90 -0.75 13.83
C LEU A 94 8.16 -2.06 13.08
N ILE A 95 8.83 -1.98 11.92
CA ILE A 95 9.18 -3.14 11.09
C ILE A 95 10.14 -4.06 11.85
N LYS A 96 11.09 -3.48 12.60
CA LYS A 96 12.01 -4.22 13.45
C LYS A 96 11.30 -4.92 14.62
N TYR A 97 10.31 -4.27 15.25
CA TYR A 97 9.49 -4.89 16.29
C TYR A 97 8.72 -6.10 15.74
N PHE A 98 8.11 -5.95 14.56
CA PHE A 98 7.38 -7.00 13.85
C PHE A 98 8.23 -7.73 12.80
N TYR A 99 9.45 -8.10 13.15
CA TYR A 99 10.43 -8.68 12.22
C TYR A 99 9.99 -10.02 11.59
N ASP A 100 9.04 -10.73 12.20
CA ASP A 100 8.53 -12.02 11.73
C ASP A 100 7.39 -11.90 10.69
N ARG A 101 7.10 -10.68 10.22
CA ARG A 101 5.96 -10.37 9.35
C ARG A 101 6.38 -9.96 7.94
N LYS A 102 5.60 -10.40 6.94
CA LYS A 102 5.64 -9.81 5.59
C LYS A 102 5.09 -8.39 5.65
N VAL A 103 5.87 -7.42 5.19
CA VAL A 103 5.50 -6.00 5.27
C VAL A 103 4.94 -5.50 3.94
N TRP A 104 3.80 -4.83 4.02
CA TRP A 104 3.07 -4.27 2.89
C TRP A 104 2.91 -2.76 3.05
N PHE A 105 2.85 -2.06 1.93
CA PHE A 105 2.42 -0.67 1.85
C PHE A 105 1.04 -0.60 1.18
N LEU A 106 0.10 0.07 1.86
CA LEU A 106 -1.21 0.40 1.33
C LEU A 106 -1.32 1.92 1.25
N GLN A 107 -1.44 2.45 0.03
CA GLN A 107 -1.73 3.86 -0.19
C GLN A 107 -3.21 4.08 -0.49
N ILE A 108 -3.82 5.01 0.25
CA ILE A 108 -5.22 5.38 0.12
C ILE A 108 -5.34 6.78 -0.47
N ASP A 109 -6.20 6.91 -1.48
CA ASP A 109 -6.66 8.16 -2.07
C ASP A 109 -8.15 8.38 -1.74
N ASP A 110 -8.71 9.56 -2.06
CA ASP A 110 -10.15 9.85 -1.91
C ASP A 110 -11.06 9.09 -2.88
N GLY A 111 -10.49 8.47 -3.91
CA GLY A 111 -11.21 7.67 -4.89
C GLY A 111 -11.31 6.19 -4.54
N PRO A 112 -11.90 5.36 -5.42
CA PRO A 112 -11.91 3.90 -5.26
C PRO A 112 -10.51 3.26 -5.43
N ASN A 113 -9.51 4.07 -5.78
CA ASN A 113 -8.17 3.62 -6.10
C ASN A 113 -7.37 3.40 -4.82
N LEU A 114 -6.80 2.21 -4.73
CA LEU A 114 -5.88 1.82 -3.69
C LEU A 114 -4.63 1.25 -4.36
N LEU A 115 -3.46 1.55 -3.81
CA LEU A 115 -2.21 0.91 -4.21
C LEU A 115 -1.76 0.00 -3.08
N PHE A 116 -1.74 -1.30 -3.34
CA PHE A 116 -1.25 -2.32 -2.42
C PHE A 116 -0.04 -3.02 -3.02
N ALA A 117 1.10 -2.95 -2.33
CA ALA A 117 2.38 -3.48 -2.79
C ALA A 117 3.27 -3.90 -1.60
N PRO A 118 4.33 -4.70 -1.81
CA PRO A 118 5.36 -4.91 -0.80
C PRO A 118 5.91 -3.57 -0.28
N TYR A 119 6.15 -3.48 1.03
CA TYR A 119 6.70 -2.25 1.59
C TYR A 119 8.10 -2.00 1.03
N PRO A 120 8.41 -0.78 0.55
CA PRO A 120 9.73 -0.49 0.04
C PRO A 120 10.73 -0.54 1.18
N ILE A 121 11.47 -1.64 1.27
CA ILE A 121 12.70 -1.72 2.05
C ILE A 121 13.75 -0.90 1.31
N THR A 122 13.69 0.41 1.45
CA THR A 122 14.87 1.23 1.20
C THR A 122 15.90 0.81 2.22
N THR A 123 16.93 0.10 1.75
CA THR A 123 18.16 -0.08 2.51
C THR A 123 18.56 1.29 3.05
N CYS A 124 18.71 1.42 4.37
CA CYS A 124 19.33 2.62 4.93
C CYS A 124 20.65 2.88 4.20
N PRO A 125 21.00 4.16 3.93
CA PRO A 125 22.33 4.51 3.42
C PRO A 125 23.44 4.03 4.37
#